data_AF-A0A962ZLE8-F1
#
_entry.id   AF-A0A962ZLE8-F1
#
_cell.length_a   1.000
_cell.length_b   1.000
_cell.length_c   1.000
_cell.angle_alpha   90.00
_cell.angle_beta   90.00
_cell.angle_gamma   90.00
#
_symmetry.space_group_name_H-M   'P 1'
#
loop_
_entity.id
_entity.type
_entity.pdbx_description
1 polymer ?
#
loop_
_entity_poly.entity_id
_entity_poly.type
_entity_poly.pdbx_seq_one_letter_code
_entity_poly.pdbx_strand_id
1 'polypeptide(L)' 'MSNHKTEELDTRIHSLRGPLNSIAMNAELAKLLVGSDRQTDDLVQALDTILRQCAACSRELDALRSYLTDPEGD' A
#
# COMPACT_ATOMS: atom_id res chain seq x y z
N MET A 1 -23.75 -5.29 17.59
CA MET A 1 -22.69 -6.10 16.94
C MET A 1 -22.33 -5.64 15.51
N SER A 2 -23.20 -4.93 14.77
CA SER A 2 -22.89 -4.52 13.38
C SER A 2 -21.97 -3.30 13.22
N ASN A 3 -21.76 -2.47 14.26
CA ASN A 3 -20.96 -1.24 14.13
C ASN A 3 -19.44 -1.50 14.16
N HIS A 4 -19.01 -2.43 15.02
CA HIS A 4 -17.58 -2.70 15.25
C HIS A 4 -16.90 -3.36 14.04
N LYS A 5 -17.56 -4.32 13.38
CA LYS A 5 -17.02 -4.94 12.16
C LYS A 5 -16.81 -3.94 11.01
N THR A 6 -17.70 -2.96 10.91
CA THR A 6 -17.61 -1.89 9.90
C THR A 6 -16.47 -0.93 10.22
N GLU A 7 -16.31 -0.53 11.48
CA GLU A 7 -15.21 0.33 11.94
C GLU A 7 -13.83 -0.33 11.72
N GLU A 8 -13.71 -1.63 11.99
CA GLU A 8 -12.48 -2.38 11.71
C GLU A 8 -12.18 -2.50 10.22
N LEU A 9 -13.21 -2.71 9.39
CA LEU A 9 -13.05 -2.73 7.94
C LEU A 9 -12.62 -1.37 7.40
N ASP A 10 -13.24 -0.28 7.86
CA ASP A 10 -12.87 1.08 7.49
C ASP A 10 -11.44 1.41 7.90
N THR A 11 -11.01 0.95 9.07
CA THR A 11 -9.63 1.10 9.54
C THR A 11 -8.66 0.38 8.60
N ARG A 12 -8.95 -0.86 8.20
CA ARG A 12 -8.11 -1.62 7.27
C ARG A 12 -8.06 -1.01 5.87
N ILE A 13 -9.20 -0.52 5.36
CA ILE A 13 -9.26 0.22 4.10
C ILE A 13 -8.44 1.52 4.20
N HIS A 14 -8.49 2.22 5.33
CA HIS A 14 -7.67 3.40 5.56
C HIS A 14 -6.17 3.06 5.56
N SER A 15 -5.77 1.95 6.19
CA SER A 15 -4.39 1.47 6.18
C SER A 15 -3.85 1.18 4.78
N LEU A 16 -4.70 0.73 3.85
CA LEU A 16 -4.33 0.55 2.43
C LEU A 16 -4.07 1.87 1.69
N ARG A 17 -4.71 2.98 2.10
CA ARG A 17 -4.54 4.28 1.41
C ARG A 17 -3.12 4.82 1.54
N GLY A 18 -2.44 4.57 2.65
CA GLY A 18 -1.05 5.02 2.87
C GLY A 18 -0.07 4.47 1.82
N PRO A 19 0.06 3.14 1.71
CA PRO A 19 0.88 2.49 0.68
C PRO A 19 0.47 2.88 -0.74
N LEU A 20 -0.83 2.94 -1.06
CA LEU A 20 -1.31 3.33 -2.38
C LEU A 20 -0.90 4.75 -2.76
N ASN A 21 -1.03 5.71 -1.84
CA ASN A 21 -0.60 7.09 -2.06
C ASN A 21 0.93 7.17 -2.25
N SER A 22 1.68 6.40 -1.46
CA SER A 22 3.13 6.32 -1.59
C SER A 22 3.55 5.75 -2.95
N ILE A 23 2.86 4.71 -3.45
CA ILE A 23 3.08 4.17 -4.80
C ILE A 23 2.83 5.24 -5.86
N ALA A 24 1.69 5.93 -5.79
CA ALA A 24 1.33 6.97 -6.78
C ALA A 24 2.39 8.08 -6.83
N MET A 25 2.77 8.62 -5.67
CA MET A 25 3.78 9.67 -5.56
C MET A 25 5.15 9.22 -6.09
N ASN A 26 5.61 8.02 -5.72
CA ASN A 26 6.91 7.51 -6.19
C ASN A 26 6.89 7.19 -7.68
N ALA A 27 5.74 6.78 -8.25
CA ALA A 27 5.59 6.56 -9.68
C ALA A 27 5.63 7.89 -10.46
N GLU A 28 5.03 8.96 -9.93
CA GLU A 28 5.16 10.30 -10.49
C GLU A 28 6.60 10.82 -10.41
N LEU A 29 7.26 10.63 -9.26
CA LEU A 29 8.67 10.96 -9.10
C LEU A 29 9.54 10.20 -10.11
N ALA A 30 9.38 8.88 -10.23
CA ALA A 30 10.12 8.08 -11.20
C ALA A 30 9.94 8.58 -12.64
N LYS A 31 8.73 9.01 -13.04
CA LYS A 31 8.51 9.62 -14.36
C LYS A 31 9.32 10.90 -14.58
N LEU A 32 9.45 11.75 -13.54
CA LEU A 32 10.25 12.98 -13.61
C LEU A 32 11.75 12.67 -13.74
N LEU A 33 12.21 11.60 -13.08
CA LEU A 33 13.60 11.18 -13.07
C LEU A 33 14.08 10.52 -14.37
N VAL A 34 13.16 9.91 -15.14
CA VAL A 34 13.47 9.19 -16.40
C VAL A 34 13.88 10.11 -17.58
N GLY A 35 14.08 11.40 -17.34
CA GLY A 35 14.60 12.35 -18.33
C GLY A 35 15.71 13.27 -17.81
N SER A 36 16.13 13.11 -16.55
CA SER A 36 17.17 13.92 -15.94
C SER A 36 18.53 13.24 -16.03
N ASP A 37 19.56 13.99 -16.46
CA ASP A 37 20.96 13.54 -16.62
C ASP A 37 21.67 13.20 -15.29
N ARG A 38 20.92 13.30 -14.19
CA ARG A 38 21.33 12.97 -12.84
C ARG A 38 20.19 12.17 -12.22
N GLN A 39 20.55 11.19 -11.40
CA GLN A 39 19.68 10.47 -10.45
C GLN A 39 19.20 9.07 -10.88
N THR A 40 20.08 8.24 -11.43
CA THR A 40 19.85 6.78 -11.45
C THR A 40 19.56 6.24 -10.05
N ASP A 41 20.26 6.74 -9.03
CA ASP A 41 20.08 6.31 -7.63
C ASP A 41 18.71 6.70 -7.07
N ASP A 42 18.23 7.93 -7.31
CA ASP A 42 16.91 8.34 -6.82
C ASP A 42 15.78 7.63 -7.59
N LEU A 43 16.00 7.29 -8.87
CA LEU A 43 15.08 6.46 -9.64
C LEU A 43 15.00 5.05 -9.05
N VAL A 44 16.15 4.44 -8.73
CA VAL A 44 16.21 3.14 -8.06
C VAL A 44 15.50 3.22 -6.70
N GLN A 45 15.72 4.29 -5.92
CA GLN A 45 15.07 4.47 -4.62
C GLN A 45 13.54 4.63 -4.74
N ALA A 46 13.05 5.36 -5.75
CA ALA A 46 11.63 5.50 -6.02
C ALA A 46 11.00 4.14 -6.37
N LEU A 47 11.66 3.37 -7.24
CA LEU A 47 11.22 2.02 -7.62
C LEU A 47 11.24 1.04 -6.44
N ASP A 48 12.28 1.04 -5.61
CA ASP A 48 12.37 0.24 -4.39
C ASP A 48 11.24 0.58 -3.41
N THR A 49 10.89 1.86 -3.31
CA THR A 49 9.77 2.29 -2.48
C THR A 49 8.45 1.77 -3.04
N ILE A 50 8.21 1.85 -4.35
CA ILE A 50 7.02 1.26 -4.99
C ILE A 50 6.93 -0.24 -4.67
N LEU A 51 8.02 -0.99 -4.84
CA LEU A 51 8.05 -2.44 -4.58
C LEU A 51 7.71 -2.76 -3.10
N ARG A 52 8.31 -2.02 -2.15
CA ARG A 52 8.01 -2.19 -0.72
C ARG A 52 6.55 -1.90 -0.38
N GLN A 53 5.96 -0.86 -0.99
CA GLN A 53 4.57 -0.48 -0.75
C GLN A 53 3.60 -1.45 -1.41
N CYS A 54 3.92 -2.00 -2.59
CA CYS A 54 3.15 -3.10 -3.19
C CYS A 54 3.13 -4.33 -2.27
N ALA A 55 4.28 -4.69 -1.68
CA ALA A 55 4.34 -5.78 -0.70
C ALA A 55 3.53 -5.48 0.57
N ALA A 56 3.49 -4.21 1.01
CA ALA A 56 2.62 -3.78 2.11
C ALA A 56 1.14 -3.91 1.76
N CYS A 57 0.71 -3.45 0.58
CA CYS A 57 -0.65 -3.66 0.08
C CYS A 57 -1.03 -5.15 0.07
N SER A 58 -0.14 -6.03 -0.40
CA SER A 58 -0.41 -7.47 -0.42
C SER A 58 -0.69 -8.01 0.99
N ARG A 59 0.12 -7.63 1.98
CA ARG A 59 -0.07 -8.06 3.38
C ARG A 59 -1.39 -7.56 3.97
N GLU A 60 -1.74 -6.30 3.73
CA GLU A 60 -3.00 -5.73 4.20
C GLU A 60 -4.22 -6.39 3.54
N LEU A 61 -4.12 -6.71 2.24
CA LEU A 61 -5.17 -7.43 1.52
C LEU A 61 -5.31 -8.87 2.03
N ASP A 62 -4.22 -9.57 2.33
CA ASP A 62 -4.26 -10.90 2.94
C ASP A 62 -4.88 -10.87 4.34
N ALA A 63 -4.55 -9.85 5.15
CA ALA A 63 -5.15 -9.65 6.46
C ALA A 63 -6.65 -9.34 6.36
N LEU A 64 -7.06 -8.51 5.40
CA LEU A 64 -8.46 -8.19 5.14
C LEU A 64 -9.22 -9.42 4.63
N ARG A 65 -8.63 -10.21 3.74
CA ARG A 65 -9.20 -11.49 3.28
C ARG A 65 -9.42 -12.44 4.46
N SER A 66 -8.40 -12.62 5.30
CA SER A 66 -8.48 -13.51 6.48
C SER A 66 -9.61 -13.08 7.42
N TYR A 67 -9.74 -11.78 7.68
CA TYR A 67 -10.83 -11.21 8.48
C TYR A 67 -12.23 -11.46 7.88
N LEU A 68 -12.36 -11.46 6.55
CA LEU A 68 -13.64 -11.73 5.88
C LEU A 68 -13.97 -13.22 5.80
N THR A 69 -12.97 -14.08 5.71
CA THR A 69 -13.15 -15.54 5.57
C THR A 69 -13.21 -16.29 6.89
N ASP A 70 -12.78 -15.67 7.99
CA ASP A 70 -12.82 -16.27 9.33
C ASP A 70 -13.71 -15.42 10.26
N PRO A 71 -15.04 -15.55 10.17
CA PRO A 71 -15.97 -14.73 10.95
C PRO A 71 -16.06 -15.13 12.43
N GLU A 72 -15.50 -16.28 12.82
CA GLU A 72 -15.51 -16.87 14.17
C GLU A 72 -14.16 -17.53 14.48
N GLY A 73 -13.13 -16.73 14.78
CA GLY A 73 -11.95 -17.22 15.50
C GLY A 73 -12.20 -17.10 17.00
N ASP A 74 -12.11 -18.22 17.73
CA ASP A 74 -12.20 -18.39 19.19
C ASP A 74 -11.52 -17.27 20.01
#